data_AF-A0A317U6H9-F1
#
_entry.id   AF-A0A317U6H9-F1
#
_cell.length_a   1.000
_cell.length_b   1.000
_cell.length_c   1.000
_cell.angle_alpha   90.00
_cell.angle_beta   90.00
_cell.angle_gamma   90.00
#
_symmetry.space_group_name_H-M   'P 1'
#
loop_
_entity.id
_entity.type
_entity.pdbx_description
1 polymer ?
#
loop_
_entity_poly.entity_id
_entity_poly.type
_entity_poly.pdbx_seq_one_letter_code
_entity_poly.pdbx_strand_id
1 'polypeptide(L)' 'MQSKNEELTSKVTAAPLYAARAAINIANATKHIFFPTPERAYVPLKDRMKFEFEQNAHQVANDLISLTIGQK' A
#
# COMPACT_ATOMS: atom_id res chain seq x y z
N MET A 1 -27.30 -19.38 -9.04
CA MET A 1 -26.93 -19.11 -7.63
C MET A 1 -25.45 -19.32 -7.32
N GLN A 2 -24.68 -20.08 -8.13
CA GLN A 2 -23.23 -20.28 -7.94
C GLN A 2 -22.37 -19.00 -8.07
N SER A 3 -22.67 -18.12 -9.04
CA SER A 3 -21.81 -16.95 -9.30
C SER A 3 -21.70 -15.97 -8.13
N LYS A 4 -22.78 -15.79 -7.35
CA LYS A 4 -22.77 -14.95 -6.14
C LYS A 4 -21.87 -15.52 -5.04
N ASN A 5 -21.68 -16.83 -5.00
CA ASN A 5 -20.86 -17.49 -3.98
C ASN A 5 -19.36 -17.37 -4.31
N GLU A 6 -18.99 -17.46 -5.59
CA GLU A 6 -17.62 -17.26 -6.09
C GLU A 6 -17.16 -15.80 -5.95
N GLU A 7 -18.06 -14.85 -6.19
CA GLU A 7 -17.78 -13.42 -5.99
C GLU A 7 -17.55 -13.10 -4.50
N LEU A 8 -18.34 -13.71 -3.61
CA LEU A 8 -18.21 -13.51 -2.17
C LEU A 8 -16.91 -14.11 -1.63
N THR A 9 -16.55 -15.33 -2.05
CA THR A 9 -15.29 -15.97 -1.63
C THR A 9 -14.07 -15.25 -2.19
N SER A 10 -14.13 -14.74 -3.42
CA SER A 10 -13.08 -13.90 -4.00
C SER A 10 -12.90 -12.59 -3.21
N LYS A 11 -13.99 -11.89 -2.88
CA LYS A 11 -13.93 -10.66 -2.07
C LYS A 11 -13.40 -10.92 -0.65
N VAL A 12 -13.83 -12.02 -0.02
CA VAL A 12 -13.40 -12.42 1.33
C VAL A 12 -11.93 -12.84 1.38
N THR A 13 -11.39 -13.44 0.32
CA THR A 13 -9.97 -13.82 0.25
C THR A 13 -9.07 -12.67 -0.19
N ALA A 14 -9.57 -11.78 -1.04
CA ALA A 14 -8.81 -10.63 -1.51
C ALA A 14 -8.65 -9.56 -0.43
N ALA A 15 -9.68 -9.27 0.39
CA ALA A 15 -9.60 -8.23 1.41
C ALA A 15 -8.45 -8.42 2.44
N PRO A 16 -8.22 -9.62 3.01
CA PRO A 16 -7.06 -9.89 3.86
C PRO A 16 -5.72 -9.72 3.14
N LEU A 17 -5.63 -10.12 1.87
CA LEU A 17 -4.40 -9.97 1.07
C LEU A 17 -4.09 -8.49 0.80
N TYR A 18 -5.12 -7.68 0.53
CA TYR A 18 -4.96 -6.23 0.39
C TYR A 18 -4.58 -5.56 1.71
N ALA A 19 -5.19 -5.98 2.83
CA ALA A 19 -4.81 -5.48 4.15
C ALA A 19 -3.36 -5.83 4.50
N ALA A 20 -2.91 -7.05 4.22
CA ALA A 20 -1.53 -7.48 4.41
C ALA A 20 -0.56 -6.65 3.55
N ARG A 21 -0.92 -6.39 2.29
CA ARG A 21 -0.12 -5.55 1.39
C ARG A 21 -0.04 -4.10 1.86
N ALA A 22 -1.15 -3.53 2.34
CA ALA A 22 -1.16 -2.19 2.94
C ALA A 22 -0.25 -2.13 4.18
N ALA A 23 -0.31 -3.13 5.06
CA ALA A 23 0.53 -3.19 6.24
C ALA A 23 2.04 -3.28 5.89
N ILE A 24 2.40 -4.10 4.89
CA ILE A 24 3.78 -4.20 4.40
C ILE A 24 4.26 -2.86 3.82
N ASN A 25 3.43 -2.19 3.02
CA ASN A 25 3.78 -0.89 2.45
C ASN A 25 3.98 0.18 3.53
N ILE A 26 3.12 0.22 4.55
CA ILE A 26 3.27 1.10 5.71
C ILE A 26 4.58 0.80 6.47
N ALA A 27 4.89 -0.48 6.70
CA ALA A 27 6.11 -0.88 7.40
C ALA A 27 7.38 -0.47 6.62
N ASN A 28 7.37 -0.63 5.30
CA ASN A 28 8.49 -0.21 4.44
C ASN A 28 8.66 1.32 4.43
N ALA A 29 7.58 2.08 4.29
CA ALA A 29 7.62 3.55 4.37
C ALA A 29 8.16 4.01 5.74
N THR A 30 7.68 3.39 6.81
CA THR A 30 8.11 3.67 8.19
C THR A 30 9.61 3.41 8.36
N LYS A 31 10.14 2.33 7.78
CA LYS A 31 11.58 2.03 7.80
C LYS A 31 12.40 3.17 7.19
N HIS A 32 12.01 3.69 6.04
CA HIS A 32 12.76 4.76 5.36
C HIS A 32 12.64 6.12 6.08
N ILE A 33 11.51 6.36 6.74
CA ILE A 33 11.28 7.57 7.53
C ILE A 33 12.16 7.55 8.79
N PHE A 34 12.16 6.47 9.57
CA PHE A 34 12.84 6.43 10.87
C PHE A 34 14.28 5.91 10.82
N PHE A 35 14.60 5.07 9.84
CA PHE A 35 15.91 4.46 9.64
C PHE A 35 16.42 4.73 8.22
N PRO A 36 16.77 5.98 7.91
CA PRO A 36 17.18 6.37 6.57
C PRO A 36 18.51 5.71 6.19
N THR A 37 18.77 5.54 4.90
CA THR A 37 20.10 5.14 4.42
C THR A 37 21.13 6.23 4.75
N PRO A 38 22.44 5.90 4.78
CA PRO A 38 23.48 6.89 5.03
C PRO A 38 23.41 8.11 4.09
N GLU A 39 22.98 7.94 2.83
CA GLU A 39 22.81 9.06 1.90
C GLU A 39 21.60 9.96 2.20
N ARG A 40 20.65 9.50 3.02
CA ARG A 40 19.45 10.26 3.40
C ARG A 40 19.42 10.65 4.88
N ALA A 41 20.48 10.35 5.63
CA ALA A 41 20.55 10.65 7.06
C ALA A 41 20.49 12.15 7.36
N TYR A 42 21.01 12.99 6.46
CA TYR A 42 20.98 14.46 6.56
C TYR A 42 19.62 15.07 6.17
N VAL A 43 18.72 14.28 5.59
CA VAL A 43 17.40 14.76 5.19
C VAL A 43 16.51 14.90 6.44
N PRO A 44 15.91 16.07 6.68
CA PRO A 44 15.01 16.27 7.80
C PRO A 44 13.87 15.23 7.81
N LEU A 45 13.43 14.83 9.01
CA LEU A 45 12.35 13.85 9.16
C LEU A 45 11.08 14.25 8.40
N LYS A 46 10.73 15.54 8.43
CA LYS A 46 9.58 16.10 7.72
C LYS A 46 9.65 15.87 6.21
N ASP A 47 10.83 16.05 5.62
CA ASP A 47 11.02 15.89 4.18
C ASP A 47 11.07 14.42 3.78
N ARG A 48 11.62 13.55 4.65
CA ARG A 48 11.54 12.08 4.48
C ARG A 48 10.10 11.58 4.54
N MET A 49 9.31 12.07 5.50
CA MET A 49 7.88 11.76 5.58
C MET A 49 7.16 12.22 4.31
N LYS A 50 7.39 13.46 3.86
CA LYS A 50 6.77 13.98 2.65
C LYS A 50 7.11 13.13 1.43
N PHE A 51 8.39 12.80 1.22
CA PHE A 51 8.84 11.98 0.09
C PHE A 51 8.22 10.58 0.10
N GLU A 52 8.25 9.89 1.24
CA GLU A 52 7.68 8.55 1.37
C GLU A 52 6.16 8.57 1.26
N PHE A 53 5.46 9.59 1.79
CA PHE A 53 4.02 9.71 1.60
C PHE A 53 3.65 10.07 0.16
N GLU A 54 4.37 10.95 -0.53
CA GLU A 54 4.08 11.28 -1.93
C GLU A 54 4.31 10.06 -2.85
N GLN A 55 5.43 9.35 -2.70
CA GLN A 55 5.67 8.13 -3.48
C GLN A 55 4.69 7.00 -3.14
N ASN A 56 4.52 6.69 -1.85
CA ASN A 56 3.68 5.56 -1.45
C ASN A 56 2.19 5.89 -1.54
N ALA A 57 1.74 7.14 -1.39
CA ALA A 57 0.33 7.48 -1.60
C ALA A 57 -0.06 7.28 -3.07
N HIS A 58 0.82 7.60 -4.03
CA HIS A 58 0.59 7.26 -5.43
C HIS A 58 0.56 5.75 -5.66
N GLN A 59 1.46 4.99 -5.03
CA GLN A 59 1.49 3.53 -5.15
C GLN A 59 0.26 2.86 -4.52
N VAL A 60 -0.14 3.29 -3.32
CA VAL A 60 -1.34 2.82 -2.61
C VAL A 60 -2.61 3.21 -3.38
N ALA A 61 -2.68 4.45 -3.90
CA ALA A 61 -3.79 4.87 -4.76
C ALA A 61 -3.86 4.03 -6.04
N ASN A 62 -2.73 3.74 -6.69
CA ASN A 62 -2.69 2.87 -7.86
C ASN A 62 -3.07 1.42 -7.54
N ASP A 63 -2.60 0.87 -6.41
CA ASP A 63 -3.01 -0.45 -5.93
C ASP A 63 -4.53 -0.48 -5.66
N LEU A 64 -5.11 0.58 -5.06
CA LEU A 64 -6.56 0.72 -4.82
C LEU A 64 -7.38 0.96 -6.11
N ILE A 65 -6.83 1.66 -7.10
CA ILE A 65 -7.48 1.87 -8.39
C ILE A 65 -7.45 0.59 -9.23
N SER A 66 -6.36 -0.17 -9.19
CA SER A 66 -6.27 -1.49 -9.86
C SER A 66 -7.32 -2.48 -9.33
N LEU A 67 -7.59 -2.39 -8.02
CA LEU A 67 -8.70 -3.02 -7.31
C LEU A 67 -10.09 -2.66 -7.85
N THR A 68 -10.25 -1.43 -8.34
CA THR A 68 -11.52 -0.88 -8.82
C THR A 68 -11.72 -1.13 -10.32
N ILE A 69 -10.64 -1.15 -11.11
CA ILE A 69 -10.68 -1.36 -12.56
C ILE A 69 -10.66 -2.85 -12.94
N GLY A 70 -10.15 -3.73 -12.08
CA GLY A 70 -10.24 -5.19 -12.25
C GLY A 70 -11.66 -5.78 -12.11
N GLN A 71 -12.70 -4.94 -12.02
CA GLN A 71 -14.11 -5.32 -11.95
C GLN A 71 -14.87 -5.20 -13.30
N LYS A 72 -14.18 -5.13 -14.44
CA LYS A 72 -14.81 -5.26 -15.76
C LYS A 72 -14.62 -6.66 -16.32
#